data_AF-A0A2I3G3Z3-F1
#
_entry.id   AF-A0A2I3G3Z3-F1
#
_cell.length_a   1.000
_cell.length_b   1.000
_cell.length_c   1.000
_cell.angle_alpha   90.00
_cell.angle_beta   90.00
_cell.angle_gamma   90.00
#
_symmetry.space_group_name_H-M   'P 1'
#
loop_
_entity.id
_entity.type
_entity.pdbx_description
1 polymer ?
#
loop_
_entity_poly.entity_id
_entity_poly.type
_entity_poly.pdbx_seq_one_letter_code
_entity_poly.pdbx_strand_id
1 'polypeptide(L)'
;MLCWGNASFGQLGLGGIDEEIVLEPRKSDFFINKKVRDVGCGLRHTVFVLDDGTVYTCGCNDLGQLGHEKSRKKPEFRSCCPGWSAMAPSRLTATSASQVQAILLPQPPE
;
A
#
# COMPACT_ATOMS: atom_id res chain seq x y z
N MET A 1 10.05 -0.29 -2.32
CA MET A 1 8.84 -1.15 -2.28
C MET A 1 8.58 -1.73 -3.66
N LEU A 2 8.30 -3.04 -3.73
CA LEU A 2 7.92 -3.72 -4.96
C LEU A 2 6.44 -4.16 -4.90
N CYS A 3 5.71 -3.98 -5.99
CA CYS A 3 4.30 -4.34 -6.14
C CYS A 3 4.10 -5.13 -7.43
N TRP A 4 3.34 -6.22 -7.38
CA TRP A 4 2.89 -6.99 -8.55
C TRP A 4 1.59 -7.74 -8.22
N GLY A 5 1.00 -8.34 -9.26
CA GLY A 5 -0.31 -8.99 -9.21
C GLY A 5 -1.40 -8.14 -9.85
N ASN A 6 -2.62 -8.23 -9.30
CA ASN A 6 -3.78 -7.54 -9.86
C ASN A 6 -3.72 -6.02 -9.58
N ALA A 7 -3.97 -5.23 -10.62
CA ALA A 7 -3.96 -3.78 -10.62
C ALA A 7 -5.27 -3.15 -11.14
N SER A 8 -6.33 -3.93 -11.40
CA SER A 8 -7.60 -3.45 -11.99
C SER A 8 -8.20 -2.26 -11.23
N PHE A 9 -8.02 -2.21 -9.92
CA PHE A 9 -8.55 -1.16 -9.04
C PHE A 9 -7.47 -0.16 -8.59
N GLY A 10 -6.23 -0.29 -9.07
CA GLY A 10 -5.10 0.51 -8.64
C GLY A 10 -4.56 0.15 -7.25
N GLN A 11 -4.88 -1.04 -6.74
CA GLN A 11 -4.47 -1.51 -5.41
C GLN A 11 -2.96 -1.76 -5.28
N LEU A 12 -2.21 -1.80 -6.39
CA LEU A 12 -0.75 -1.81 -6.35
C LEU A 12 -0.13 -0.44 -6.01
N GLY A 13 -0.90 0.65 -6.13
CA GLY A 13 -0.42 2.01 -5.82
C GLY A 13 0.70 2.50 -6.74
N LEU A 14 0.85 1.90 -7.93
CA LEU A 14 1.86 2.29 -8.92
C LEU A 14 1.48 3.61 -9.64
N GLY A 15 0.18 3.87 -9.78
CA GLY A 15 -0.35 5.09 -10.41
C GLY A 15 -0.14 5.16 -11.92
N GLY A 16 -1.21 5.44 -12.67
CA GLY A 16 -1.08 5.71 -14.11
C GLY A 16 -0.59 4.52 -14.95
N ILE A 17 -0.74 3.30 -14.44
CA ILE A 17 -0.58 2.08 -15.22
C ILE A 17 -1.92 1.71 -15.88
N ASP A 18 -1.84 1.30 -17.13
CA ASP A 18 -2.98 0.79 -17.91
C ASP A 18 -3.07 -0.74 -17.84
N GLU A 19 -2.01 -1.40 -17.37
CA GLU A 19 -1.99 -2.84 -17.18
C GLU A 19 -2.92 -3.28 -16.04
N GLU A 20 -3.76 -4.27 -16.32
CA GLU A 20 -4.65 -4.87 -15.33
C GLU A 20 -3.92 -5.83 -14.40
N ILE A 21 -2.86 -6.47 -14.89
CA ILE A 21 -2.04 -7.43 -14.15
C ILE A 21 -0.57 -7.10 -14.38
N VAL A 22 0.17 -6.94 -13.29
CA VAL A 22 1.62 -6.80 -13.29
C VAL A 22 2.22 -8.15 -12.93
N LEU A 23 2.86 -8.82 -13.89
CA LEU A 23 3.40 -10.17 -13.69
C LEU A 23 4.72 -10.20 -12.92
N GLU A 24 5.52 -9.14 -13.08
CA GLU A 24 6.86 -9.05 -12.49
C GLU A 24 6.92 -7.96 -11.41
N PRO A 25 7.69 -8.16 -10.31
CA PRO A 25 7.84 -7.17 -9.26
C PRO A 25 8.24 -5.79 -9.80
N ARG A 26 7.35 -4.80 -9.68
CA ARG A 26 7.59 -3.43 -10.15
C ARG A 26 7.85 -2.50 -8.99
N LYS A 27 8.89 -1.67 -9.10
CA LYS A 27 9.19 -0.63 -8.11
C LYS A 27 8.13 0.47 -8.17
N SER A 28 7.62 0.86 -7.00
CA SER A 28 6.75 2.04 -6.89
C SER A 28 7.59 3.30 -6.70
N ASP A 29 7.47 4.24 -7.64
CA ASP A 29 8.19 5.52 -7.59
C ASP A 29 7.68 6.43 -6.46
N PHE A 30 6.41 6.27 -6.07
CA PHE A 30 5.78 7.06 -5.01
C PHE A 30 6.50 6.92 -3.64
N PHE A 31 7.13 5.76 -3.41
CA PHE A 31 7.80 5.42 -2.16
C PHE A 31 9.33 5.52 -2.22
N ILE A 32 9.93 6.06 -3.28
CA ILE A 32 11.40 6.16 -3.40
C ILE A 32 12.02 6.94 -2.22
N ASN A 33 11.36 8.03 -1.79
CA ASN A 33 11.84 8.88 -0.69
C ASN A 33 11.02 8.71 0.60
N LYS A 34 10.34 7.56 0.77
CA LYS A 34 9.47 7.28 1.92
C LYS A 34 9.83 5.94 2.53
N LYS A 35 10.10 5.92 3.83
CA LYS A 35 10.35 4.68 4.57
C LYS A 35 9.03 4.03 4.96
N VAL A 36 8.63 3.01 4.19
CA VAL A 36 7.46 2.18 4.49
C VAL A 36 7.84 1.23 5.61
N ARG A 37 7.10 1.30 6.72
CA ARG A 37 7.26 0.44 7.90
C ARG A 37 6.47 -0.85 7.75
N ASP A 38 5.21 -0.73 7.31
CA ASP A 38 4.28 -1.86 7.23
C ASP A 38 3.29 -1.71 6.06
N VAL A 39 2.76 -2.84 5.59
CA VAL A 39 1.82 -2.92 4.46
C VAL A 39 0.72 -3.93 4.76
N GLY A 40 -0.52 -3.49 4.69
CA GLY A 40 -1.71 -4.33 4.76
C GLY A 40 -2.41 -4.42 3.40
N CYS A 41 -2.66 -5.62 2.91
CA CYS A 41 -3.36 -5.85 1.65
C CYS A 41 -4.75 -6.46 1.91
N GLY A 42 -5.79 -5.83 1.37
CA GLY A 42 -7.12 -6.42 1.23
C GLY A 42 -7.35 -6.93 -0.20
N LEU A 43 -8.57 -7.41 -0.48
CA LEU A 43 -8.94 -8.01 -1.77
C LEU A 43 -8.72 -7.06 -2.98
N ARG A 44 -9.05 -5.78 -2.81
CA ARG A 44 -8.95 -4.75 -3.87
C ARG A 44 -8.39 -3.42 -3.36
N HIS A 45 -7.74 -3.41 -2.21
CA HIS A 45 -7.16 -2.19 -1.63
C HIS A 45 -5.89 -2.51 -0.84
N THR A 46 -5.05 -1.51 -0.67
CA THR A 46 -3.79 -1.65 0.08
C THR A 46 -3.59 -0.43 0.97
N VAL A 47 -3.04 -0.68 2.15
CA VAL A 47 -2.71 0.30 3.18
C VAL A 47 -1.20 0.25 3.42
N PHE A 48 -0.56 1.40 3.48
CA PHE A 48 0.86 1.56 3.73
C PHE A 48 1.03 2.43 4.97
N VAL A 49 1.86 1.99 5.91
CA VAL A 49 2.24 2.75 7.09
C VAL A 49 3.70 3.14 6.95
N LEU A 50 4.01 4.42 7.01
CA LEU A 50 5.38 4.93 7.02
C LEU A 50 5.96 4.97 8.44
N ASP A 51 7.28 5.12 8.54
CA ASP A 51 7.99 5.23 9.82
C ASP A 51 7.56 6.44 10.66
N ASP A 52 7.15 7.54 10.05
CA ASP A 52 6.63 8.74 10.72
C ASP A 52 5.18 8.58 11.24
N GLY A 53 4.56 7.41 11.01
CA GLY A 53 3.18 7.14 11.38
C GLY A 53 2.16 7.55 10.32
N THR A 54 2.59 8.16 9.23
CA THR A 54 1.73 8.52 8.10
C THR A 54 1.14 7.25 7.48
N VAL A 55 -0.17 7.31 7.17
CA VAL A 55 -0.89 6.22 6.50
C VAL A 55 -1.29 6.65 5.09
N TYR A 56 -1.03 5.76 4.12
CA TYR A 56 -1.48 5.90 2.74
C TYR A 56 -2.38 4.73 2.34
N THR A 57 -3.40 5.01 1.53
CA THR A 57 -4.33 4.00 1.04
C THR A 57 -4.52 4.12 -0.47
N CYS A 58 -4.67 2.99 -1.17
CA CYS A 58 -5.03 2.97 -2.59
C CYS A 58 -5.91 1.75 -2.95
N GLY A 59 -6.58 1.82 -4.09
CA GLY A 59 -7.41 0.73 -4.62
C GLY A 59 -8.90 1.10 -4.76
N CYS A 60 -9.72 0.06 -4.65
CA CYS A 60 -11.18 0.12 -4.61
C CYS A 60 -11.64 0.82 -3.33
N ASN A 61 -12.64 1.68 -3.45
CA ASN A 61 -13.25 2.43 -2.36
C ASN A 61 -14.77 2.35 -2.34
N ASP A 62 -15.36 1.33 -2.98
CA ASP A 62 -16.81 1.23 -3.16
C ASP A 62 -17.57 1.16 -1.82
N LEU A 63 -16.90 0.75 -0.74
CA LEU A 63 -17.43 0.68 0.62
C LEU A 63 -16.78 1.71 1.57
N GLY A 64 -16.01 2.66 1.06
CA GLY A 64 -15.27 3.64 1.87
C GLY A 64 -14.05 3.06 2.61
N GLN A 65 -13.57 1.88 2.22
CA GLN A 65 -12.46 1.18 2.90
C GLN A 65 -11.11 1.90 2.84
N LEU A 66 -10.94 2.88 1.95
CA LEU A 66 -9.75 3.72 1.92
C LEU A 66 -9.79 4.83 2.98
N GLY A 67 -10.96 5.07 3.60
CA GLY A 67 -11.12 6.11 4.62
C GLY A 67 -11.10 7.54 4.06
N HIS A 68 -11.26 7.71 2.75
CA HIS A 68 -11.43 8.99 2.06
C HIS A 68 -12.54 8.89 1.00
N GLU A 69 -13.02 10.02 0.48
CA GLU A 69 -14.25 10.04 -0.36
C GLU A 69 -14.11 9.39 -1.74
N LYS A 70 -12.89 9.19 -2.24
CA LYS A 70 -12.64 8.83 -3.65
C LYS A 70 -11.79 7.56 -3.81
N SER A 71 -12.11 6.71 -4.78
CA SER A 71 -11.19 5.65 -5.25
C SER A 71 -9.97 6.27 -5.92
N ARG A 72 -8.78 5.72 -5.67
CA ARG A 72 -7.52 6.27 -6.19
C ARG A 72 -6.54 5.18 -6.62
N LYS A 73 -5.91 5.39 -7.77
CA LYS A 73 -4.82 4.56 -8.30
C LYS A 73 -3.44 4.91 -7.73
N LYS A 74 -3.31 6.10 -7.11
CA LYS A 74 -2.11 6.55 -6.40
C LYS A 74 -2.42 6.58 -4.89
N PRO A 75 -1.48 6.20 -4.02
CA PRO A 75 -1.71 6.28 -2.58
C PRO A 75 -1.94 7.72 -2.13
N GLU A 76 -3.00 7.96 -1.36
CA GLU A 76 -3.37 9.29 -0.84
C GLU A 76 -3.19 9.35 0.69
N PHE A 77 -2.77 10.52 1.18
CA PHE A 77 -2.46 10.74 2.59
C PHE A 77 -3.73 10.79 3.44
N ARG A 78 -3.69 10.14 4.61
CA ARG A 78 -4.56 10.48 5.73
C ARG A 78 -3.76 11.12 6.86
N SER A 79 -4.32 12.17 7.45
CA SER A 79 -3.80 12.72 8.70
C SER A 79 -3.98 11.69 9.82
N CYS A 80 -2.92 11.52 10.62
CA CYS A 80 -2.90 10.57 11.72
C CYS A 80 -4.10 10.77 12.66
N CYS A 81 -4.94 9.75 12.81
CA CYS A 81 -5.76 9.64 14.00
C CYS A 81 -4.83 9.28 15.16
N PRO A 82 -4.76 10.04 16.27
CA PRO A 82 -3.83 9.79 17.37
C PRO A 82 -4.03 8.43 18.09
N GLY A 83 -5.05 7.64 17.73
CA GLY A 83 -5.35 6.33 18.30
C GLY A 83 -4.68 5.12 17.65
N TRP A 84 -3.99 5.25 16.49
CA TRP A 84 -3.35 4.11 15.82
C TRP A 84 -1.97 3.75 16.39
N SER A 85 -1.42 4.55 17.31
CA SER A 85 -0.07 4.34 17.87
C SER A 85 0.08 3.08 18.76
N ALA A 86 -0.99 2.31 18.99
CA ALA A 86 -1.03 1.24 19.98
C ALA A 86 -0.80 -0.19 19.45
N MET A 87 -0.61 -0.41 18.14
CA MET A 87 -0.24 -1.74 17.64
C MET A 87 1.29 -1.89 17.60
N ALA A 88 1.83 -2.57 18.61
CA ALA A 88 3.24 -2.97 18.71
C ALA A 88 3.70 -3.73 17.44
N PRO A 89 5.01 -3.69 17.09
CA PRO A 89 5.53 -4.26 15.86
C PRO A 89 5.71 -5.77 16.01
N SER A 90 4.63 -6.52 16.13
CA SER A 90 4.67 -7.94 15.84
C SER A 90 4.66 -8.08 14.32
N ARG A 91 5.86 -8.12 13.75
CA ARG A 91 6.24 -8.59 12.41
C ARG A 91 5.13 -9.43 11.75
N LEU A 92 4.24 -8.80 10.98
CA LEU A 92 3.17 -9.49 10.27
C LEU A 92 3.53 -9.57 8.79
N THR A 93 3.97 -10.75 8.41
CA THR A 93 4.04 -11.25 7.03
C THR A 93 2.71 -11.05 6.33
N ALA A 94 2.77 -10.57 5.08
CA ALA A 94 1.66 -10.44 4.14
C ALA A 94 0.67 -11.62 4.25
N THR A 95 -0.47 -11.40 4.88
CA THR A 95 -1.54 -12.39 4.92
C THR A 95 -2.38 -12.27 3.66
N SER A 96 -2.22 -13.28 2.80
CA SER A 96 -3.01 -13.53 1.60
C SER A 96 -4.51 -13.36 1.85
N ALA A 97 -5.12 -12.45 1.09
CA ALA A 97 -6.49 -12.59 0.63
C ALA A 97 -6.57 -12.07 -0.82
N SER A 98 -6.22 -12.96 -1.73
CA SER A 98 -6.44 -12.90 -3.18
C SER A 98 -5.77 -11.73 -3.94
N GLN A 99 -4.60 -12.05 -4.50
CA GLN A 99 -3.93 -11.39 -5.64
C GLN A 99 -3.08 -10.11 -5.44
N VAL A 100 -2.90 -9.60 -4.21
CA VAL A 100 -1.92 -8.51 -3.97
C VAL A 100 -0.71 -9.05 -3.21
N GLN A 101 0.44 -9.11 -3.89
CA GLN A 101 1.73 -9.42 -3.27
C GLN A 101 2.57 -8.14 -3.24
N ALA A 102 2.81 -7.62 -2.04
CA ALA A 102 3.72 -6.51 -1.79
C ALA A 102 4.90 -7.01 -0.97
N ILE A 103 6.13 -6.73 -1.42
CA ILE A 103 7.33 -7.00 -0.64
C ILE A 103 8.01 -5.69 -0.27
N LEU A 104 8.23 -5.53 1.03
CA LEU A 104 9.11 -4.51 1.59
C LEU A 104 10.55 -4.97 1.42
N LEU A 105 11.27 -4.38 0.46
CA LEU A 105 12.71 -4.59 0.36
C LEU A 105 13.43 -3.76 1.44
N PRO A 106 14.40 -4.35 2.17
CA PRO A 106 15.27 -3.58 3.03
C PRO A 106 15.98 -2.50 2.22
N GLN A 107 15.94 -1.26 2.70
CA GLN A 107 16.71 -0.18 2.07
C GLN A 107 18.21 -0.43 2.32
N PRO A 108 19.09 -0.16 1.33
CA PRO A 108 20.52 -0.24 1.58
C PRO A 108 20.92 0.72 2.72
N PRO A 109 21.90 0.35 3.57
CA PRO A 109 22.49 1.32 4.50
C PRO A 109 23.11 2.46 3.69
N GLU A 110 22.96 3.70 4.18
CA GLU A 110 23.63 4.89 3.62
C GLU A 110 25.15 4.72 3.59
#